data_AF-A0A3N5P0L3-F1
#
_entry.id   AF-A0A3N5P0L3-F1
#
_cell.length_a   1.000
_cell.length_b   1.000
_cell.length_c   1.000
_cell.angle_alpha   90.00
_cell.angle_beta   90.00
_cell.angle_gamma   90.00
#
_symmetry.space_group_name_H-M   'P 1'
#
loop_
_entity.id
_entity.type
_entity.pdbx_description
1 polymer ?
#
loop_
_entity_poly.entity_id
_entity_poly.type
_entity_poly.pdbx_seq_one_letter_code
_entity_poly.pdbx_strand_id
1 'polypeptide(L)'
;MSRHVHGMSSRRHARCSKWLVSFAASWIVGYASLAGAQIPPPPGMSAPAKPASMPEFNLPTTAGPALRSESLRGRVVVIRFWASW
;
A
#
# COMPACT_ATOMS: atom_id res chain seq x y z
N MET A 1 -44.91 42.88 -27.95
CA MET A 1 -44.81 42.37 -26.56
C MET A 1 -44.94 40.86 -26.60
N SER A 2 -43.85 40.09 -26.61
CA SER A 2 -43.02 39.61 -25.47
C SER A 2 -43.66 38.49 -24.62
N ARG A 3 -42.90 37.41 -24.49
CA ARG A 3 -43.22 36.03 -24.07
C ARG A 3 -43.63 35.91 -22.60
N HIS A 4 -44.36 34.86 -22.24
CA HIS A 4 -44.16 34.15 -20.96
C HIS A 4 -44.71 32.71 -21.02
N VAL A 5 -43.81 31.73 -21.16
CA VAL A 5 -44.07 30.32 -20.83
C VAL A 5 -43.36 30.06 -19.51
N HIS A 6 -44.13 29.90 -18.43
CA HIS A 6 -43.61 29.67 -17.09
C HIS A 6 -43.32 28.18 -16.90
N GLY A 7 -42.07 27.90 -16.54
CA GLY A 7 -41.52 26.55 -16.47
C GLY A 7 -42.16 25.62 -15.44
N MET A 8 -42.31 24.36 -15.84
CA MET A 8 -42.50 23.23 -14.92
C MET A 8 -41.15 22.78 -14.40
N SER A 9 -40.85 23.21 -13.17
CA SER A 9 -39.69 22.84 -12.36
C SER A 9 -39.71 21.33 -12.03
N SER A 10 -38.74 20.59 -12.58
CA SER A 10 -38.46 19.19 -12.22
C SER A 10 -37.89 19.11 -10.80
N ARG A 11 -38.71 18.63 -9.84
CA ARG A 11 -38.29 18.32 -8.45
C ARG A 11 -38.32 16.81 -8.18
N ARG A 12 -37.50 16.01 -8.87
CA ARG A 12 -37.38 14.56 -8.57
C ARG A 12 -35.95 14.03 -8.45
N HIS A 13 -34.95 14.86 -8.13
CA HIS A 13 -33.56 14.40 -8.03
C HIS A 13 -32.93 14.43 -6.62
N ALA A 14 -33.62 14.92 -5.59
CA ALA A 14 -32.97 15.16 -4.29
C ALA A 14 -32.97 13.99 -3.30
N ARG A 15 -33.73 12.90 -3.54
CA ARG A 15 -33.99 11.87 -2.52
C ARG A 15 -33.15 10.59 -2.66
N CYS A 16 -32.64 10.27 -3.86
CA CYS A 16 -31.86 9.05 -4.10
C CYS A 16 -30.35 9.21 -3.84
N SER A 17 -29.87 10.45 -3.72
CA SER A 17 -28.44 10.78 -3.60
C SER A 17 -27.88 10.53 -2.19
N LYS A 18 -28.69 10.63 -1.13
CA LYS A 18 -28.20 10.60 0.25
C LYS A 18 -27.73 9.21 0.71
N TRP A 19 -28.35 8.12 0.22
CA TRP A 19 -27.97 6.76 0.62
C TRP A 19 -26.68 6.25 -0.05
N LEU A 20 -26.40 6.69 -1.27
CA LEU A 20 -25.19 6.29 -2.01
C LEU A 20 -23.92 6.96 -1.45
N VAL A 21 -24.03 8.20 -0.96
CA VAL A 21 -22.90 8.93 -0.36
C VAL A 21 -22.47 8.29 0.98
N SER A 22 -23.41 7.80 1.79
CA SER A 22 -23.10 7.15 3.06
C SER A 22 -22.40 5.79 2.90
N PHE A 23 -22.76 4.99 1.89
CA PHE A 23 -22.08 3.73 1.61
C PHE A 23 -20.65 3.94 1.07
N ALA A 24 -20.46 4.93 0.19
CA ALA A 24 -19.13 5.28 -0.32
C ALA A 24 -18.19 5.81 0.80
N ALA A 25 -18.71 6.61 1.74
CA ALA A 25 -17.94 7.11 2.87
C ALA A 25 -17.49 5.99 3.84
N SER A 26 -18.32 4.95 4.01
CA SER A 26 -17.98 3.80 4.88
C SER A 26 -16.87 2.91 4.32
N TRP A 27 -16.69 2.84 2.99
CA TRP A 27 -15.58 2.08 2.38
C TRP A 27 -14.23 2.79 2.52
N ILE A 28 -14.21 4.13 2.48
CA ILE A 28 -12.99 4.93 2.57
C ILE A 28 -12.38 4.85 3.99
N VAL A 29 -13.22 4.88 5.03
CA VAL A 29 -12.75 4.79 6.43
C VAL A 29 -12.18 3.41 6.75
N GLY A 30 -12.81 2.33 6.25
CA GLY A 30 -12.31 0.96 6.48
C GLY A 30 -10.95 0.68 5.82
N TYR A 31 -10.69 1.26 4.65
CA TYR A 31 -9.41 1.08 3.96
C TYR A 31 -8.24 1.77 4.67
N ALA A 32 -8.48 2.96 5.24
CA ALA A 32 -7.45 3.74 5.92
C ALA A 32 -6.90 3.03 7.17
N SER A 33 -7.73 2.26 7.87
CA SER A 33 -7.33 1.54 9.09
C SER A 33 -6.42 0.33 8.83
N LEU A 34 -6.46 -0.26 7.63
CA LEU A 34 -5.60 -1.42 7.29
C LEU A 34 -4.16 -1.04 6.93
N ALA A 35 -3.92 0.20 6.49
CA ALA A 35 -2.61 0.64 6.04
C ALA A 35 -1.61 0.91 7.19
N GLY A 36 -2.09 1.06 8.42
CA GLY A 36 -1.28 1.47 9.58
C GLY A 36 -0.83 0.35 10.51
N ALA A 37 -1.31 -0.89 10.34
CA ALA A 37 -0.98 -1.98 11.25
C ALA A 37 0.44 -2.50 10.98
N GLN A 38 1.41 -2.08 11.81
CA GLN A 38 2.75 -2.67 11.84
C GLN A 38 2.66 -4.03 12.55
N ILE A 39 3.03 -5.11 11.87
CA ILE A 39 3.16 -6.43 12.50
C ILE A 39 4.37 -6.35 13.44
N PRO A 40 4.21 -6.62 14.75
CA PRO A 40 5.32 -6.59 15.67
C PRO A 40 6.39 -7.61 15.23
N PRO A 41 7.68 -7.27 15.36
CA PRO A 41 8.75 -8.22 15.07
C PRO A 41 8.56 -9.50 15.90
N PRO A 42 8.88 -10.68 15.35
CA PRO A 42 8.92 -11.90 16.14
C PRO A 42 9.82 -11.74 17.39
N PRO A 43 9.51 -12.43 18.49
CA PRO A 43 10.34 -12.39 19.70
C PRO A 43 11.81 -12.68 19.39
N GLY A 44 12.71 -11.85 19.94
CA GLY A 44 14.16 -11.97 19.71
C GLY A 44 14.66 -11.37 18.39
N MET A 45 13.80 -10.73 17.59
CA MET A 45 14.19 -9.99 16.39
C MET A 45 13.94 -8.49 16.56
N SER A 46 14.84 -7.67 16.02
CA SER A 46 14.66 -6.22 15.91
C SER A 46 14.44 -5.84 14.44
N ALA A 47 13.43 -5.01 14.20
CA ALA A 47 13.21 -4.40 12.89
C ALA A 47 13.63 -2.93 12.94
N PRO A 48 14.22 -2.38 11.87
CA PRO A 48 14.44 -0.95 11.75
C PRO A 48 13.13 -0.19 11.87
N ALA A 49 13.12 0.93 12.62
CA ALA A 49 11.95 1.79 12.76
C ALA A 49 11.49 2.40 11.42
N LYS A 50 12.42 2.51 10.46
CA LYS A 50 12.16 2.99 9.10
C LYS A 50 12.64 1.93 8.10
N PRO A 51 11.82 1.56 7.10
CA PRO A 51 12.25 0.71 6.01
C PRO A 51 13.49 1.28 5.32
N ALA A 52 14.50 0.44 5.14
CA ALA A 52 15.72 0.77 4.41
C ALA A 52 15.82 -0.10 3.16
N SER A 53 16.36 0.46 2.08
CA SER A 53 16.68 -0.31 0.88
C SER A 53 17.77 -1.32 1.18
N MET A 54 17.68 -2.50 0.55
CA MET A 54 18.76 -3.49 0.60
C MET A 54 20.04 -2.86 0.00
N PRO A 55 21.21 -3.03 0.65
CA PRO A 55 22.47 -2.57 0.09
C PRO A 55 22.80 -3.28 -1.22
N GLU A 56 23.43 -2.56 -2.14
CA GLU A 56 23.96 -3.16 -3.36
C GLU A 56 25.22 -3.98 -3.02
N PHE A 57 25.29 -5.20 -3.56
CA PHE A 57 26.43 -6.09 -3.39
C PHE A 57 26.59 -7.01 -4.59
N ASN A 58 27.81 -7.51 -4.76
CA ASN A 58 28.15 -8.52 -5.75
C ASN A 58 29.11 -9.53 -5.09
N LEU A 59 28.57 -10.67 -4.66
CA LEU A 59 29.29 -11.67 -3.88
C LEU A 59 29.69 -12.85 -4.76
N PRO A 60 30.95 -13.32 -4.74
CA PRO A 60 31.32 -14.55 -5.41
C PRO A 60 30.56 -15.73 -4.76
N THR A 61 30.18 -16.70 -5.58
CA THR A 61 29.58 -17.95 -5.10
C THR A 61 30.58 -19.09 -5.27
N THR A 62 30.44 -20.15 -4.48
CA THR A 62 31.28 -21.34 -4.60
C THR A 62 30.91 -22.21 -5.81
N ALA A 63 29.71 -22.01 -6.36
CA ALA A 63 29.11 -22.88 -7.38
C ALA A 63 29.01 -22.22 -8.77
N GLY A 64 29.47 -20.98 -8.95
CA GLY A 64 29.47 -20.34 -10.26
C GLY A 64 29.30 -18.81 -10.21
N PRO A 65 28.32 -18.24 -10.95
CA PRO A 65 28.21 -16.80 -11.13
C PRO A 65 28.11 -16.04 -9.80
N ALA A 66 28.59 -14.80 -9.81
CA ALA A 66 28.48 -13.93 -8.66
C ALA A 66 26.99 -13.61 -8.37
N LEU A 67 26.63 -13.65 -7.09
CA LEU A 67 25.31 -13.31 -6.58
C LEU A 67 25.23 -11.80 -6.37
N ARG A 68 24.36 -11.15 -7.13
CA ARG A 68 24.11 -9.71 -6.99
C ARG A 68 22.82 -9.42 -6.25
N SER A 69 22.77 -8.30 -5.54
CA SER A 69 21.59 -7.88 -4.77
C SER A 69 20.32 -7.82 -5.64
N GLU A 70 20.45 -7.39 -6.90
CA GLU A 70 19.31 -7.19 -7.80
C GLU A 70 18.65 -8.50 -8.21
N SER A 71 19.41 -9.60 -8.23
CA SER A 71 18.89 -10.94 -8.54
C SER A 71 17.94 -11.50 -7.48
N LEU A 72 17.94 -10.91 -6.27
CA LEU A 72 17.15 -11.33 -5.12
C LEU A 72 15.82 -10.57 -4.99
N ARG A 73 15.57 -9.59 -5.87
CA ARG A 73 14.33 -8.79 -5.84
C ARG A 73 13.09 -9.67 -5.97
N GLY A 74 12.02 -9.27 -5.29
CA GLY A 74 10.77 -10.03 -5.25
C GLY A 74 10.78 -11.27 -4.36
N ARG A 75 11.88 -11.53 -3.63
CA ARG A 75 12.00 -12.61 -2.66
C ARG A 75 12.27 -12.04 -1.27
N VAL A 76 11.74 -12.71 -0.24
CA VAL A 76 12.17 -12.47 1.14
C VAL A 76 13.46 -13.24 1.36
N VAL A 77 14.54 -12.54 1.73
CA VAL A 77 15.87 -13.12 1.89
C VAL A 77 16.40 -12.84 3.27
N VAL A 78 17.00 -13.86 3.89
CA VAL A 78 17.75 -13.74 5.14
C VAL A 78 19.24 -13.79 4.81
N ILE A 79 19.96 -12.72 5.12
CA ILE A 79 21.41 -12.63 4.89
C ILE A 79 22.12 -12.94 6.20
N ARG A 80 22.93 -14.01 6.22
CA ARG A 80 23.73 -14.42 7.37
C ARG A 80 25.19 -14.06 7.17
N PHE A 81 25.69 -13.12 7.95
CA PHE A 81 27.10 -12.75 7.99
C PHE A 81 27.88 -13.66 8.94
N TRP A 82 29.01 -14.21 8.49
CA TRP A 82 29.88 -15.06 9.30
C TRP A 82 31.32 -15.01 8.78
N ALA A 83 32.26 -15.41 9.62
CA ALA A 83 33.65 -15.67 9.25
C ALA A 83 34.23 -16.79 10.14
N SER A 84 35.32 -17.42 9.71
CA SER A 84 35.94 -18.57 10.41
C SER A 84 36.96 -18.18 11.49
N TRP A 85 37.27 -16.88 11.61
CA TRP A 85 38.23 -16.34 12.56
C TRP A 85 37.55 -15.94 13.87
#